data_AF-A0A1R1IAB6-F1
#
_entry.id   AF-A0A1R1IAB6-F1
#
_cell.length_a   1.000
_cell.length_b   1.000
_cell.length_c   1.000
_cell.angle_alpha   90.00
_cell.angle_beta   90.00
_cell.angle_gamma   90.00
#
_symmetry.space_group_name_H-M   'P 1'
#
loop_
_entity.id
_entity.type
_entity.pdbx_description
1 polymer ?
#
loop_
_entity_poly.entity_id
_entity_poly.type
_entity_poly.pdbx_seq_one_letter_code
_entity_poly.pdbx_strand_id
1 'polypeptide(L)'
;MIIDTLDHRSRYADIPGLAEILDTIMGLGTDVEPGTIELAEEIGAVNIFSYDAADPEVKTQFEAHRRFADVHVVLEGEETIKLAALDALTPATEFDEETDFGLHKGPTTVTVNLQPGWFVVAFPNDAHLPGVWTDGPSRVLKAVGKLRVA
;
A
#
# COMPACT_ATOMS: atom_id res chain seq x y z
N MET A 1 -2.82 2.42 10.96
CA MET A 1 -2.89 2.98 9.60
C MET A 1 -2.76 4.51 9.61
N ILE A 2 -2.23 5.10 8.54
CA ILE A 2 -2.26 6.55 8.26
C ILE A 2 -2.96 6.75 6.91
N ILE A 3 -3.84 7.74 6.81
CA ILE A 3 -4.50 8.15 5.56
C ILE A 3 -4.42 9.67 5.51
N ASP A 4 -3.71 10.22 4.53
CA ASP A 4 -3.56 11.66 4.38
C ASP A 4 -3.18 12.01 2.93
N THR A 5 -2.88 13.28 2.70
CA THR A 5 -2.42 13.83 1.42
C THR A 5 -0.92 14.08 1.44
N LEU A 6 -0.28 13.98 0.28
CA LEU A 6 1.16 14.20 0.10
C LEU A 6 1.60 15.63 0.48
N ASP A 7 0.68 16.60 0.46
CA ASP A 7 0.90 17.97 0.96
C ASP A 7 1.21 18.01 2.46
N HIS A 8 0.75 17.03 3.23
CA HIS A 8 0.98 16.92 4.67
C HIS A 8 2.14 16.00 5.05
N ARG A 9 2.85 15.39 4.09
CA ARG A 9 3.89 14.37 4.36
C ARG A 9 4.96 14.83 5.37
N SER A 10 5.30 16.12 5.40
CA SER A 10 6.30 16.67 6.32
C SER A 10 5.89 16.54 7.80
N ARG A 11 4.59 16.32 8.09
CA ARG A 11 4.09 16.04 9.45
C ARG A 11 4.53 14.67 9.98
N TYR A 12 5.04 13.81 9.10
CA TYR A 12 5.45 12.45 9.43
C TYR A 12 6.97 12.27 9.43
N ALA A 13 7.74 13.36 9.43
CA ALA A 13 9.21 13.34 9.43
C ALA A 13 9.83 12.63 10.64
N ASP A 14 9.09 12.52 11.74
CA ASP A 14 9.53 11.80 12.94
C ASP A 14 9.39 10.27 12.84
N ILE A 15 8.80 9.76 11.76
CA ILE A 15 8.74 8.32 11.46
C ILE A 15 9.94 7.99 10.55
N PRO A 16 10.97 7.29 11.07
CA PRO A 16 12.19 7.03 10.30
C PRO A 16 11.88 6.35 8.97
N GLY A 17 12.42 6.87 7.87
CA GLY A 17 12.27 6.31 6.52
C GLY A 17 10.97 6.66 5.79
N LEU A 18 9.92 7.09 6.49
CA LEU A 18 8.62 7.39 5.86
C LEU A 18 8.70 8.66 5.00
N ALA A 19 9.38 9.70 5.47
CA ALA A 19 9.55 10.93 4.71
C ALA A 19 10.33 10.67 3.41
N GLU A 20 11.42 9.89 3.50
CA GLU A 20 12.25 9.51 2.36
C GLU A 20 11.48 8.71 1.32
N ILE A 21 10.63 7.77 1.74
CA ILE A 21 9.73 7.02 0.84
C ILE A 21 8.75 7.97 0.14
N LEU A 22 8.06 8.84 0.90
CA LEU A 22 7.06 9.76 0.34
C LEU A 22 7.70 10.78 -0.62
N ASP A 23 8.87 11.32 -0.27
CA ASP A 23 9.63 12.23 -1.14
C ASP A 23 10.15 11.53 -2.40
N THR A 24 10.61 10.26 -2.29
CA THR A 24 11.01 9.46 -3.45
C THR A 24 9.85 9.27 -4.41
N ILE A 25 8.68 8.88 -3.90
CA ILE A 25 7.47 8.67 -4.69
C ILE A 25 7.00 9.98 -5.35
N MET A 26 7.08 11.11 -4.63
CA MET A 26 6.73 12.42 -5.19
C MET A 26 7.65 12.88 -6.33
N GLY A 27 8.88 12.36 -6.39
CA GLY A 27 9.78 12.60 -7.50
C GLY A 27 9.42 11.86 -8.80
N LEU A 28 8.46 10.92 -8.74
CA LEU A 28 8.05 10.12 -9.90
C LEU A 28 7.01 10.84 -10.74
N GLY A 29 7.18 10.76 -12.07
CA GLY A 29 6.16 11.13 -13.05
C GLY A 29 5.21 9.98 -13.38
N THR A 30 4.22 10.22 -14.23
CA THR A 30 3.32 9.17 -14.74
C THR A 30 3.93 8.36 -15.89
N ASP A 31 5.10 8.76 -16.39
CA ASP A 31 5.91 8.06 -17.40
C ASP A 31 6.90 7.04 -16.79
N VAL A 32 6.86 6.85 -15.47
CA VAL A 32 7.72 5.88 -14.79
C VAL A 32 7.34 4.45 -15.16
N GLU A 33 8.33 3.64 -15.50
CA GLU A 33 8.15 2.23 -15.83
C GLU A 33 8.03 1.37 -14.55
N PRO A 34 7.25 0.26 -14.58
CA PRO A 34 7.21 -0.70 -13.49
C PRO A 34 8.60 -1.24 -13.12
N GLY A 35 8.84 -1.39 -11.82
CA GLY A 35 10.14 -1.80 -11.31
C GLY A 35 10.30 -1.50 -9.82
N THR A 36 11.55 -1.55 -9.36
CA THR A 36 11.89 -1.33 -7.95
C THR A 36 12.99 -0.29 -7.84
N ILE A 37 12.81 0.66 -6.93
CA ILE A 37 13.82 1.64 -6.50
C ILE A 37 14.24 1.23 -5.10
N GLU A 38 15.47 0.71 -4.98
CA GLU A 38 16.07 0.40 -3.68
C GLU A 38 16.42 1.68 -2.92
N LEU A 39 16.10 1.72 -1.62
CA LEU A 39 16.53 2.78 -0.72
C LEU A 39 17.65 2.24 0.19
N ALA A 40 18.03 3.02 1.20
CA ALA A 40 18.92 2.54 2.26
C ALA A 40 18.31 1.31 2.95
N GLU A 41 19.16 0.36 3.38
CA GLU A 41 18.74 -0.96 3.89
C GLU A 41 17.81 -0.85 5.12
N GLU A 42 18.07 0.15 5.96
CA GLU A 42 17.29 0.51 7.14
C GLU A 42 15.92 1.12 6.82
N ILE A 43 15.71 1.60 5.58
CA ILE A 43 14.46 2.18 5.10
C ILE A 43 13.64 1.13 4.35
N GLY A 44 14.21 0.55 3.29
CA GLY A 44 13.53 -0.43 2.43
C GLY A 44 13.56 -0.06 0.94
N ALA A 45 12.41 -0.11 0.26
CA ALA A 45 12.33 0.06 -1.20
C ALA A 45 11.01 0.67 -1.64
N VAL A 46 10.95 1.17 -2.88
CA VAL A 46 9.71 1.61 -3.54
C VAL A 46 9.46 0.72 -4.76
N ASN A 47 8.32 0.03 -4.79
CA ASN A 47 7.91 -0.78 -5.92
C ASN A 47 6.86 -0.04 -6.76
N ILE A 48 7.05 -0.03 -8.07
CA ILE A 48 6.18 0.63 -9.04
C ILE A 48 5.42 -0.43 -9.83
N PHE A 49 4.10 -0.29 -9.89
CA PHE A 49 3.21 -1.23 -10.54
C PHE A 49 2.27 -0.51 -11.51
N SER A 50 1.98 -1.15 -12.64
CA SER A 50 0.92 -0.77 -13.57
C SER A 50 0.02 -1.98 -13.80
N TYR A 51 -1.28 -1.86 -13.50
CA TYR A 51 -2.25 -2.95 -13.65
C TYR A 51 -3.66 -2.41 -13.85
N ASP A 52 -4.58 -3.27 -14.28
CA ASP A 52 -6.02 -2.99 -14.21
C ASP A 52 -6.53 -3.41 -12.82
N ALA A 53 -7.19 -2.49 -12.12
CA ALA A 53 -7.78 -2.79 -10.83
C ALA A 53 -8.79 -3.94 -10.96
N ALA A 54 -8.96 -4.74 -9.91
CA ALA A 54 -9.76 -5.96 -9.93
C ALA A 54 -11.18 -5.73 -9.41
N ASP A 55 -12.08 -6.65 -9.77
CA ASP A 55 -13.46 -6.64 -9.28
C ASP A 55 -13.47 -6.83 -7.76
N PRO A 56 -14.16 -5.95 -6.99
CA PRO A 56 -14.31 -6.12 -5.55
C PRO A 56 -15.05 -7.41 -5.15
N GLU A 57 -15.81 -8.04 -6.04
CA GLU A 57 -16.42 -9.36 -5.83
C GLU A 57 -15.43 -10.52 -6.05
N VAL A 58 -14.37 -10.31 -6.84
CA VAL A 58 -13.34 -11.31 -7.13
C VAL A 58 -12.17 -11.19 -6.15
N LYS A 59 -11.63 -9.98 -5.96
CA LYS A 59 -10.50 -9.72 -5.05
C LYS A 59 -11.03 -9.41 -3.65
N THR A 60 -11.09 -10.45 -2.81
CA THR A 60 -11.76 -10.43 -1.50
C THR A 60 -10.85 -10.74 -0.31
N GLN A 61 -9.58 -11.08 -0.55
CA GLN A 61 -8.62 -11.43 0.49
C GLN A 61 -7.70 -10.26 0.82
N PHE A 62 -7.51 -10.03 2.11
CA PHE A 62 -6.57 -9.05 2.63
C PHE A 62 -5.17 -9.66 2.67
N GLU A 63 -4.15 -8.87 2.36
CA GLU A 63 -2.76 -9.17 2.62
C GLU A 63 -2.30 -8.51 3.93
N ALA A 64 -1.30 -9.13 4.55
CA ALA A 64 -0.66 -8.62 5.75
C ALA A 64 0.84 -8.93 5.71
N HIS A 65 1.60 -8.05 6.34
CA HIS A 65 3.06 -8.06 6.41
C HIS A 65 3.48 -7.97 7.88
N ARG A 66 4.67 -8.49 8.24
CA ARG A 66 5.19 -8.42 9.61
C ARG A 66 6.44 -7.56 9.72
N ARG A 67 7.29 -7.54 8.69
CA ARG A 67 8.58 -6.84 8.66
C ARG A 67 8.47 -5.45 8.02
N PHE A 68 7.46 -5.23 7.19
CA PHE A 68 7.27 -3.98 6.48
C PHE A 68 5.88 -3.38 6.70
N ALA A 69 5.84 -2.05 6.77
CA ALA A 69 4.64 -1.28 6.51
C ALA A 69 4.57 -0.91 5.03
N ASP A 70 3.38 -0.95 4.45
CA ASP A 70 3.14 -0.59 3.07
C ASP A 70 2.67 0.86 2.96
N VAL A 71 3.33 1.65 2.12
CA VAL A 71 3.01 3.05 1.83
C VAL A 71 2.47 3.13 0.40
N HIS A 72 1.15 3.06 0.25
CA HIS A 72 0.48 3.08 -1.05
C HIS A 72 0.24 4.51 -1.55
N VAL A 73 0.65 4.78 -2.78
CA VAL A 73 0.42 6.04 -3.49
C VAL A 73 0.04 5.73 -4.94
N VAL A 74 -1.11 6.24 -5.38
CA VAL A 74 -1.50 6.18 -6.80
C VAL A 74 -0.86 7.36 -7.53
N LEU A 75 -0.17 7.08 -8.65
CA LEU A 75 0.44 8.08 -9.52
C LEU A 75 -0.52 8.49 -10.66
N GLU A 76 -1.26 7.53 -11.20
CA GLU A 76 -2.27 7.74 -12.25
C GLU A 76 -3.45 6.76 -12.06
N GLY A 77 -4.66 7.22 -12.38
CA GLY A 77 -5.89 6.46 -12.20
C GLY A 77 -6.43 6.57 -10.77
N GLU A 78 -7.16 5.56 -10.33
CA GLU A 78 -7.66 5.44 -8.96
C GLU A 78 -7.92 3.98 -8.61
N GLU A 79 -7.79 3.65 -7.33
CA GLU A 79 -8.21 2.37 -6.77
C GLU A 79 -8.93 2.58 -5.46
N THR A 80 -9.71 1.59 -5.06
CA THR A 80 -10.15 1.43 -3.69
C THR A 80 -9.12 0.55 -2.94
N ILE A 81 -8.77 0.96 -1.73
CA ILE A 81 -8.03 0.13 -0.77
C ILE A 81 -8.92 -0.10 0.46
N LYS A 82 -9.12 -1.36 0.81
CA LYS A 82 -9.87 -1.77 2.00
C LYS A 82 -8.87 -2.11 3.11
N LEU A 83 -9.15 -1.73 4.35
CA LEU A 83 -8.33 -2.03 5.51
C LEU A 83 -9.16 -2.65 6.63
N ALA A 84 -8.51 -3.49 7.44
CA ALA A 84 -9.06 -4.04 8.66
C ALA A 84 -7.95 -4.27 9.69
N ALA A 85 -8.30 -4.27 10.97
CA ALA A 85 -7.38 -4.72 12.00
C ALA A 85 -7.10 -6.21 11.80
N LEU A 86 -5.82 -6.61 11.81
CA LEU A 86 -5.41 -7.99 11.51
C LEU A 86 -6.03 -9.01 12.48
N ASP A 87 -6.19 -8.64 13.75
CA ASP A 87 -6.78 -9.48 14.81
C ASP A 87 -8.29 -9.71 14.65
N ALA A 88 -8.96 -8.92 13.81
CA ALA A 88 -10.36 -9.10 13.45
C ALA A 88 -10.56 -10.02 12.23
N LEU A 89 -9.47 -10.47 11.60
CA LEU A 89 -9.51 -11.34 10.43
C LEU A 89 -9.07 -12.77 10.75
N THR A 90 -9.47 -13.70 9.88
CA THR A 90 -9.05 -15.11 9.93
C THR A 90 -7.99 -15.37 8.85
N PRO A 91 -6.85 -16.01 9.18
CA PRO A 91 -5.87 -16.44 8.19
C PRO A 91 -6.51 -17.35 7.13
N ALA A 92 -6.25 -17.04 5.85
CA ALA A 92 -6.68 -17.81 4.70
C ALA A 92 -5.56 -18.68 4.13
N THR A 93 -4.30 -18.32 4.39
CA THR A 93 -3.10 -19.09 4.07
C THR A 93 -2.17 -19.15 5.28
N GLU A 94 -1.20 -20.05 5.24
CA GLU A 94 -0.03 -19.93 6.11
C GLU A 94 0.75 -18.65 5.76
N PHE A 95 1.44 -18.09 6.75
CA PHE A 95 2.29 -16.92 6.56
C PHE A 95 3.63 -17.35 5.96
N ASP A 96 4.04 -16.69 4.89
CA ASP A 96 5.33 -16.89 4.24
C ASP A 96 6.35 -15.90 4.84
N GLU A 97 7.25 -16.45 5.65
CA GLU A 97 8.33 -15.68 6.30
C GLU A 97 9.41 -15.21 5.30
N GLU A 98 9.57 -15.88 4.15
CA GLU A 98 10.54 -15.49 3.13
C GLU A 98 10.07 -14.21 2.43
N THR A 99 8.80 -14.18 2.03
CA THR A 99 8.19 -13.06 1.28
C THR A 99 7.48 -12.02 2.16
N ASP A 100 7.44 -12.20 3.48
CA ASP A 100 6.71 -11.36 4.44
C ASP A 100 5.21 -11.26 4.13
N PHE A 101 4.56 -12.37 3.79
CA PHE A 101 3.23 -12.32 3.18
C PHE A 101 2.25 -13.33 3.78
N GLY A 102 1.03 -12.89 4.07
CA GLY A 102 -0.06 -13.80 4.42
C GLY A 102 -1.43 -13.27 4.03
N LEU A 103 -2.30 -14.16 3.56
CA LEU A 103 -3.66 -13.81 3.18
C LEU A 103 -4.65 -14.04 4.32
N HIS A 104 -5.63 -13.16 4.43
CA HIS A 104 -6.65 -13.15 5.47
C HIS A 104 -8.04 -12.90 4.87
N LYS A 105 -9.08 -13.34 5.58
CA LYS A 105 -10.50 -13.10 5.24
C LYS A 105 -11.24 -12.54 6.44
N GLY A 106 -12.14 -11.61 6.17
CA GLY A 106 -13.02 -11.04 7.19
C GLY A 106 -13.64 -9.73 6.72
N PRO A 107 -14.36 -9.04 7.62
CA PRO A 107 -15.04 -7.80 7.27
C PRO A 107 -14.04 -6.66 7.05
N THR A 108 -14.36 -5.80 6.09
CA THR A 108 -13.67 -4.51 5.93
C THR A 108 -14.04 -3.57 7.08
N THR A 109 -13.06 -2.84 7.63
CA THR A 109 -13.29 -1.81 8.65
C THR A 109 -13.25 -0.41 8.04
N VAL A 110 -12.30 -0.15 7.14
CA VAL A 110 -12.10 1.13 6.48
C VAL A 110 -12.00 0.91 4.98
N THR A 111 -12.66 1.76 4.19
CA THR A 111 -12.53 1.77 2.73
C THR A 111 -12.06 3.15 2.32
N VAL A 112 -11.01 3.22 1.52
CA VAL A 112 -10.43 4.47 1.02
C VAL A 112 -10.42 4.43 -0.49
N ASN A 113 -10.98 5.45 -1.13
CA ASN A 113 -10.78 5.69 -2.56
C ASN A 113 -9.46 6.46 -2.72
N LEU A 114 -8.43 5.75 -3.12
CA LEU A 114 -7.07 6.25 -3.27
C LEU A 114 -6.86 6.81 -4.69
N GLN A 115 -6.53 8.09 -4.77
CA GLN A 115 -6.32 8.84 -6.00
C GLN A 115 -5.01 9.66 -5.91
N PRO A 116 -4.48 10.18 -7.03
CA PRO A 116 -3.27 10.99 -7.02
C PRO A 116 -3.32 12.13 -5.99
N GLY A 117 -2.21 12.33 -5.28
CA GLY A 117 -2.09 13.30 -4.19
C GLY A 117 -2.41 12.74 -2.79
N TRP A 118 -2.94 11.53 -2.69
CA TRP A 118 -3.20 10.84 -1.42
C TRP A 118 -2.20 9.71 -1.17
N PHE A 119 -2.02 9.35 0.10
CA PHE A 119 -1.29 8.15 0.49
C PHE A 119 -2.01 7.40 1.63
N VAL A 120 -1.76 6.09 1.69
CA VAL A 120 -2.17 5.22 2.80
C VAL A 120 -0.95 4.47 3.32
N VAL A 121 -0.74 4.49 4.64
CA VAL A 121 0.22 3.62 5.32
C VAL A 121 -0.52 2.50 6.04
N ALA A 122 -0.26 1.26 5.65
CA ALA A 122 -0.72 0.05 6.31
C ALA A 122 0.46 -0.56 7.10
N PHE A 123 0.39 -0.49 8.43
CA PHE A 123 1.39 -1.10 9.32
C PHE A 123 1.14 -2.61 9.46
N PRO A 124 2.04 -3.39 10.09
CA PRO A 124 1.86 -4.84 10.23
C PRO A 124 0.53 -5.32 10.83
N ASN A 125 -0.08 -4.50 11.69
CA ASN A 125 -1.38 -4.78 12.30
C ASN A 125 -2.59 -4.31 11.45
N ASP A 126 -2.34 -3.66 10.31
CA ASP A 126 -3.35 -3.19 9.36
C ASP A 126 -3.36 -4.11 8.12
N ALA A 127 -4.17 -5.16 8.16
CA ALA A 127 -4.41 -5.96 6.97
C ALA A 127 -5.10 -5.10 5.91
N HIS A 128 -4.67 -5.22 4.67
CA HIS A 128 -5.14 -4.35 3.58
C HIS A 128 -5.44 -5.14 2.31
N LEU A 129 -6.31 -4.59 1.48
CA LEU A 129 -6.73 -5.16 0.20
C LEU A 129 -6.70 -4.01 -0.81
N PRO A 130 -5.55 -3.80 -1.47
CA PRO A 130 -5.38 -2.77 -2.49
C PRO A 130 -5.86 -3.26 -3.86
N GLY A 131 -5.80 -2.41 -4.89
CA GLY A 131 -5.99 -2.83 -6.28
C GLY A 131 -7.39 -3.32 -6.62
N VAL A 132 -8.43 -2.87 -5.92
CA VAL A 132 -9.82 -3.06 -6.35
C VAL A 132 -10.33 -1.78 -7.00
N TRP A 133 -11.16 -1.90 -8.03
CA TRP A 133 -11.69 -0.72 -8.68
C TRP A 133 -12.75 -0.01 -7.84
N THR A 134 -12.93 1.29 -8.06
CA THR A 134 -13.93 2.13 -7.39
C THR A 134 -15.27 2.13 -8.13
N ASP A 135 -15.27 2.46 -9.43
CA ASP A 135 -16.47 2.57 -10.28
C ASP A 135 -16.28 1.84 -11.63
N GLY A 136 -15.81 0.60 -11.56
CA GLY A 136 -15.53 -0.26 -12.71
C GLY A 136 -14.05 -0.30 -13.12
N PRO A 137 -13.66 -1.21 -14.04
CA PRO A 137 -12.27 -1.47 -14.36
C PRO A 137 -11.51 -0.21 -14.78
N SER A 138 -10.41 0.08 -14.09
CA SER A 138 -9.54 1.22 -14.37
C SER A 138 -8.08 0.76 -14.37
N ARG A 139 -7.29 1.32 -15.27
CA ARG A 139 -5.83 1.19 -15.21
C ARG A 139 -5.30 2.05 -14.08
N VAL A 140 -4.40 1.50 -13.29
CA VAL A 140 -3.76 2.14 -12.14
C VAL A 140 -2.26 2.05 -12.30
N LEU A 141 -1.59 3.20 -12.20
CA LEU A 141 -0.15 3.29 -11.97
C LEU A 141 0.07 3.69 -10.52
N LYS A 142 0.81 2.89 -9.75
CA LYS A 142 1.04 3.16 -8.32
C LYS A 142 2.46 2.85 -7.90
N ALA A 143 2.88 3.55 -6.85
CA ALA A 143 4.06 3.22 -6.08
C ALA A 143 3.65 2.67 -4.70
N VAL A 144 4.37 1.65 -4.24
CA VAL A 144 4.23 1.09 -2.89
C VAL A 144 5.60 1.10 -2.22
N GLY A 145 5.76 1.98 -1.25
CA GLY A 145 6.91 1.96 -0.36
C GLY A 145 6.82 0.79 0.60
N LYS A 146 7.87 -0.01 0.71
CA LYS A 146 8.06 -1.02 1.74
C LYS A 146 8.93 -0.41 2.83
N LEU A 147 8.29 0.14 3.86
CA LEU A 147 8.97 0.75 5.00
C LEU A 147 9.32 -0.34 6.02
N ARG A 148 10.60 -0.58 6.25
CA ARG A 148 11.04 -1.53 7.29
C ARG A 148 10.60 -1.03 8.66
N VAL A 149 9.92 -1.89 9.42
CA VAL A 149 9.51 -1.61 10.79
C VAL A 149 10.29 -2.50 11.75
N ALA A 150 10.57 -1.95 12.94
CA ALA A 150 11.38 -2.60 13.97
C ALA A 150 10.63 -3.71 14.73
#